data_AF-A0A537YF32-F1
#
_entry.id   AF-A0A537YF32-F1
#
_cell.length_a   1.000
_cell.length_b   1.000
_cell.length_c   1.000
_cell.angle_alpha   90.00
_cell.angle_beta   90.00
_cell.angle_gamma   90.00
#
_symmetry.space_group_name_H-M   'P 1'
#
loop_
_entity.id
_entity.type
_entity.pdbx_description
1 polymer ?
#
loop_
_entity_poly.entity_id
_entity_poly.type
_entity_poly.pdbx_seq_one_letter_code
_entity_poly.pdbx_strand_id
1 'polypeptide(L)'
;MARRDDDADVRADVDRLGHRRLYVPVRAAGGPRARARPSRCVGSPSISASAALGVRLLGGEGLLLKDGSPTRAFLEAPAFHIGGGTDEVQKNVVAERVLGLPRDERPDKLGPFSAQVR
;
A
#
# COMPACT_ATOMS: atom_id res chain seq x y z
N MET A 1 -3.90 -10.78 -24.16
CA MET A 1 -3.96 -9.34 -23.86
C MET A 1 -5.02 -9.00 -22.80
N ALA A 2 -6.14 -9.73 -22.71
CA ALA A 2 -7.24 -9.46 -21.76
C ALA A 2 -6.95 -9.57 -20.25
N ARG A 3 -6.05 -10.45 -19.79
CA ARG A 3 -5.86 -10.71 -18.34
C ARG A 3 -5.19 -9.58 -17.53
N ARG A 4 -4.61 -8.56 -18.18
CA ARG A 4 -3.93 -7.45 -17.49
C ARG A 4 -4.85 -6.28 -17.17
N ASP A 5 -5.92 -6.12 -17.93
CA ASP A 5 -6.89 -5.03 -17.73
C ASP A 5 -7.83 -5.35 -16.55
N ASP A 6 -8.23 -6.62 -16.40
CA ASP A 6 -8.97 -7.10 -15.21
C ASP A 6 -8.23 -6.79 -13.90
N ASP A 7 -6.91 -6.96 -13.90
CA ASP A 7 -6.03 -6.73 -12.75
C ASP A 7 -5.91 -5.24 -12.38
N ALA A 8 -6.10 -4.36 -13.37
CA ALA A 8 -6.11 -2.91 -13.17
C ALA A 8 -7.47 -2.45 -12.64
N ASP A 9 -8.56 -3.01 -13.16
CA ASP A 9 -9.91 -2.73 -12.68
C ASP A 9 -10.11 -3.25 -11.24
N VAL A 10 -9.63 -4.45 -10.92
CA VAL A 10 -9.66 -4.98 -9.54
C VAL A 10 -8.86 -4.09 -8.59
N ARG A 11 -7.68 -3.59 -9.00
CA ARG A 11 -6.88 -2.67 -8.18
C ARG A 11 -7.57 -1.31 -8.01
N ALA A 12 -8.15 -0.76 -9.07
CA ALA A 12 -8.90 0.49 -9.02
C ALA A 12 -10.15 0.36 -8.13
N ASP A 13 -10.82 -0.79 -8.17
CA ASP A 13 -11.98 -1.04 -7.33
C ASP A 13 -11.59 -1.32 -5.87
N VAL A 14 -10.46 -1.98 -5.61
CA VAL A 14 -9.87 -2.12 -4.26
C VAL A 14 -9.46 -0.75 -3.70
N ASP A 15 -8.88 0.14 -4.51
CA ASP A 15 -8.56 1.51 -4.09
C ASP A 15 -9.82 2.35 -3.86
N ARG A 16 -10.82 2.23 -4.74
CA ARG A 16 -12.12 2.91 -4.60
C ARG A 16 -12.89 2.42 -3.38
N LEU A 17 -12.91 1.12 -3.13
CA LEU A 17 -13.54 0.49 -1.98
C LEU A 17 -12.75 0.76 -0.71
N GLY A 18 -11.42 0.78 -0.76
CA GLY A 18 -10.54 1.18 0.33
C GLY A 18 -10.78 2.64 0.72
N HIS A 19 -10.84 3.54 -0.25
CA HIS A 19 -11.18 4.94 -0.01
C HIS A 19 -12.62 5.08 0.57
N ARG A 20 -13.61 4.33 0.07
CA ARG A 20 -15.00 4.50 0.56
C ARG A 20 -15.28 3.79 1.89
N ARG A 21 -14.63 2.65 2.18
CA ARG A 21 -14.89 1.81 3.36
C ARG A 21 -13.86 1.93 4.47
N LEU A 22 -12.61 2.32 4.19
CA LEU A 22 -11.61 2.60 5.23
C LEU A 22 -11.51 4.11 5.48
N TYR A 23 -11.35 4.93 4.44
CA TYR A 23 -11.06 6.36 4.64
C TYR A 23 -12.24 7.14 5.24
N VAL A 24 -13.47 6.93 4.75
CA VAL A 24 -14.67 7.64 5.24
C VAL A 24 -15.00 7.36 6.72
N PRO A 25 -15.07 6.11 7.21
CA PRO A 25 -15.34 5.84 8.62
C PRO A 25 -14.15 6.15 9.54
N VAL A 26 -12.91 5.99 9.07
CA VAL A 26 -11.71 6.47 9.80
C VAL A 26 -11.74 7.99 9.96
N ARG A 27 -12.39 8.71 9.03
CA ARG A 27 -12.64 10.16 9.16
C ARG A 27 -13.69 10.50 10.23
N ALA A 28 -14.52 9.55 10.66
CA ALA A 28 -15.51 9.74 11.71
C ALA A 28 -15.02 9.25 13.09
N ALA A 29 -14.09 8.28 13.17
CA ALA A 29 -13.85 7.48 14.39
C ALA A 29 -12.55 7.78 15.21
N GLY A 30 -12.06 9.02 15.28
CA GLY A 30 -10.97 9.38 16.23
C GLY A 30 -9.65 9.88 15.63
N GLY A 31 -8.80 10.48 16.49
CA GLY A 31 -7.77 11.51 16.17
C GLY A 31 -6.62 11.17 15.18
N PRO A 32 -5.75 12.16 14.88
CA PRO A 32 -4.85 12.18 13.71
C PRO A 32 -3.98 10.94 13.51
N ARG A 33 -3.51 10.34 14.62
CA ARG A 33 -2.59 9.19 14.60
C ARG A 33 -3.24 7.87 14.18
N ALA A 34 -4.55 7.71 14.40
CA ALA A 34 -5.29 6.53 13.96
C ALA A 34 -5.58 6.56 12.45
N ARG A 35 -5.58 7.75 11.83
CA ARG A 35 -5.99 7.96 10.43
C ARG A 35 -4.87 7.81 9.42
N ALA A 36 -3.65 8.13 9.81
CA ALA A 36 -2.53 8.20 8.87
C ALA A 36 -2.15 6.86 8.24
N ARG A 37 -2.41 5.74 8.92
CA ARG A 37 -2.01 4.40 8.46
C ARG A 37 -2.99 3.81 7.43
N PRO A 38 -4.32 3.77 7.68
CA PRO A 38 -5.28 3.31 6.66
C PRO A 38 -5.23 4.10 5.36
N SER A 39 -5.08 5.43 5.44
CA SER A 39 -4.97 6.28 4.24
C SER A 39 -3.71 6.00 3.42
N ARG A 40 -2.65 5.48 4.05
CA ARG A 40 -1.40 5.18 3.37
C ARG A 40 -1.46 3.85 2.62
N CYS A 41 -2.10 2.81 3.18
CA CYS A 41 -2.33 1.55 2.47
C CYS A 41 -3.04 1.76 1.11
N VAL A 42 -3.91 2.76 1.05
CA VAL A 42 -4.64 3.11 -0.18
C VAL A 42 -3.82 4.05 -1.06
N GLY A 43 -3.05 4.98 -0.47
CA GLY A 43 -2.27 5.97 -1.23
C GLY A 43 -1.07 5.40 -1.99
N SER A 44 -0.29 4.48 -1.39
CA SER A 44 0.94 3.97 -2.04
C SER A 44 0.65 3.18 -3.33
N PRO A 45 -0.33 2.24 -3.38
CA PRO A 45 -0.69 1.55 -4.62
C PRO A 45 -1.18 2.49 -5.72
N SER A 46 -2.00 3.50 -5.39
CA SER A 46 -2.50 4.47 -6.38
C SER A 46 -1.38 5.31 -7.00
N ILE A 47 -0.37 5.71 -6.21
CA ILE A 47 0.81 6.44 -6.71
C ILE A 47 1.62 5.55 -7.65
N SER A 48 1.90 4.30 -7.25
CA SER A 48 2.61 3.32 -8.06
C SER A 48 1.90 3.01 -9.38
N ALA A 49 0.58 2.82 -9.34
CA ALA A 49 -0.23 2.55 -10.53
C ALA A 49 -0.24 3.74 -11.51
N SER A 50 -0.40 4.96 -10.99
CA SER A 50 -0.41 6.18 -11.80
C SER A 50 0.93 6.43 -12.46
N ALA A 51 2.03 6.24 -11.72
CA ALA A 51 3.37 6.41 -12.25
C ALA A 51 3.71 5.35 -13.32
N ALA A 52 3.36 4.09 -13.06
CA ALA A 52 3.55 3.00 -14.02
C ALA A 52 2.73 3.21 -15.30
N LEU A 53 1.49 3.70 -15.19
CA LEU A 53 0.68 4.06 -16.35
C LEU A 53 1.32 5.19 -17.15
N GLY A 54 1.81 6.24 -16.49
CA GLY A 54 2.48 7.34 -17.18
C GLY A 54 3.74 6.91 -17.93
N VAL A 55 4.56 6.01 -17.34
CA VAL A 55 5.71 5.42 -18.05
C VAL A 55 5.26 4.59 -19.26
N ARG A 56 4.19 3.79 -19.12
CA ARG A 56 3.66 2.99 -20.24
C ARG A 56 3.13 3.85 -21.39
N LEU A 57 2.49 4.98 -21.09
CA LEU A 57 1.96 5.91 -22.09
C LEU A 57 3.08 6.64 -22.86
N LEU A 58 4.18 6.96 -22.17
CA LEU A 58 5.34 7.61 -22.79
C LEU A 58 6.24 6.65 -23.58
N GLY A 59 6.06 5.34 -23.41
CA GLY A 59 6.92 4.33 -24.02
C GLY A 59 8.37 4.40 -23.53
N GLY A 60 9.29 3.81 -24.28
CA GLY A 60 10.72 3.74 -23.90
C GLY A 60 11.39 5.12 -23.76
N GLU A 61 11.00 6.09 -24.61
CA GLU A 61 11.51 7.47 -24.58
C GLU A 61 11.17 8.20 -23.28
N GLY A 62 10.06 7.81 -22.62
CA GLY A 62 9.68 8.35 -21.33
C GLY A 62 10.74 8.16 -20.24
N LEU A 63 11.55 7.09 -20.34
CA LEU A 63 12.60 6.79 -19.36
C LEU A 63 13.75 7.81 -19.37
N LEU A 64 13.87 8.63 -20.43
CA LEU A 64 14.92 9.63 -20.58
C LEU A 64 14.59 10.98 -19.92
N LEU A 65 13.35 11.17 -19.48
CA LEU A 65 12.89 12.44 -18.91
C LEU A 65 13.36 12.61 -17.46
N LYS A 66 14.14 13.68 -17.19
CA LYS A 66 14.76 13.96 -15.88
C LYS A 66 13.82 14.50 -14.79
N ASP A 67 12.94 15.44 -15.12
CA ASP A 67 12.22 16.22 -14.10
C ASP A 67 10.71 16.26 -14.35
N GLY A 68 9.92 16.17 -13.27
CA GLY A 68 8.45 16.16 -13.31
C GLY A 68 7.82 15.01 -14.10
N SER A 69 8.64 14.07 -14.56
CA SER A 69 8.20 12.99 -15.44
C SER A 69 7.54 11.86 -14.65
N PRO A 70 6.60 11.13 -15.27
CA PRO A 70 6.07 9.90 -14.70
C PRO A 70 7.16 8.87 -14.35
N THR A 71 8.30 8.93 -15.05
CA THR A 71 9.49 8.12 -14.77
C THR A 71 10.07 8.42 -13.40
N ARG A 72 10.21 9.69 -13.02
CA ARG A 72 10.70 10.04 -11.69
C ARG A 72 9.74 9.55 -10.61
N ALA A 73 8.43 9.78 -10.79
CA ALA A 73 7.42 9.28 -9.87
C ALA A 73 7.45 7.74 -9.77
N PHE A 74 7.73 7.03 -10.88
CA PHE A 74 7.82 5.58 -10.92
C PHE A 74 9.04 5.06 -10.14
N LEU A 75 10.17 5.75 -10.23
CA LEU A 75 11.38 5.42 -9.47
C LEU A 75 11.24 5.73 -7.97
N GLU A 76 10.49 6.77 -7.62
CA GLU A 76 10.23 7.15 -6.22
C GLU A 76 9.11 6.31 -5.57
N ALA A 77 8.19 5.75 -6.36
CA ALA A 77 7.01 5.02 -5.88
C ALA A 77 7.32 3.89 -4.88
N PRO A 78 8.35 3.04 -5.07
CA PRO A 78 8.72 1.99 -4.10
C PRO A 78 9.03 2.51 -2.70
N ALA A 79 9.52 3.76 -2.57
CA ALA A 79 9.83 4.33 -1.27
C ALA A 79 8.59 4.47 -0.37
N PHE A 80 7.41 4.69 -0.95
CA PHE A 80 6.14 4.79 -0.20
C PHE A 80 5.65 3.45 0.35
N HIS A 81 6.13 2.34 -0.21
CA HIS A 81 5.82 0.98 0.25
C HIS A 81 6.72 0.51 1.40
N ILE A 82 7.73 1.30 1.79
CA ILE A 82 8.68 0.95 2.86
C ILE A 82 8.72 2.06 3.93
N GLY A 83 8.79 3.32 3.48
CA GLY A 83 8.98 4.48 4.34
C GLY A 83 7.84 4.63 5.35
N GLY A 84 8.12 4.35 6.63
CA GLY A 84 7.15 4.42 7.73
C GLY A 84 6.27 3.17 7.90
N GLY A 85 6.73 2.01 7.41
CA GLY A 85 6.14 0.68 7.60
C GLY A 85 5.67 0.08 6.28
N THR A 86 5.95 -1.21 6.05
CA THR A 86 5.59 -1.86 4.78
C THR A 86 4.08 -2.03 4.61
N ASP A 87 3.64 -2.26 3.38
CA ASP A 87 2.23 -2.52 3.07
C ASP A 87 1.67 -3.69 3.88
N GLU A 88 2.45 -4.76 4.07
CA GLU A 88 2.08 -5.94 4.86
C GLU A 88 1.91 -5.57 6.33
N VAL A 89 2.86 -4.81 6.90
CA VAL A 89 2.78 -4.35 8.29
C VAL A 89 1.56 -3.43 8.48
N GLN A 90 1.28 -2.56 7.53
CA GLN A 90 0.12 -1.68 7.62
C GLN A 90 -1.21 -2.44 7.47
N LYS A 91 -1.29 -3.44 6.60
CA LYS A 91 -2.45 -4.35 6.50
C LYS A 91 -2.71 -5.06 7.82
N ASN A 92 -1.67 -5.58 8.48
CA ASN A 92 -1.80 -6.21 9.79
C ASN A 92 -2.29 -5.22 10.85
N VAL A 93 -1.78 -3.98 10.85
CA VAL A 93 -2.26 -2.93 11.75
C VAL A 93 -3.74 -2.60 11.51
N VAL A 94 -4.19 -2.56 10.25
CA VAL A 94 -5.61 -2.35 9.92
C VAL A 94 -6.45 -3.55 10.36
N ALA A 95 -6.01 -4.78 10.10
CA ALA A 95 -6.68 -5.99 10.53
C ALA A 95 -6.90 -6.02 12.05
N GLU A 96 -5.83 -5.84 12.84
CA GLU A 96 -5.89 -5.90 14.31
C GLU A 96 -6.65 -4.71 14.91
N ARG A 97 -6.35 -3.48 14.47
CA ARG A 97 -6.80 -2.26 15.17
C ARG A 97 -8.06 -1.61 14.61
N VAL A 98 -8.37 -1.84 13.35
CA VAL A 98 -9.57 -1.29 12.69
C VAL A 98 -10.64 -2.35 12.58
N LEU A 99 -10.28 -3.55 12.12
CA LEU A 99 -11.23 -4.64 11.91
C LEU A 99 -11.39 -5.56 13.14
N GLY A 100 -10.52 -5.43 14.14
CA GLY A 100 -10.58 -6.24 15.37
C GLY A 100 -10.26 -7.72 15.15
N LEU A 101 -9.56 -8.06 14.06
CA LEU A 101 -9.18 -9.43 13.78
C LEU A 101 -8.14 -9.93 14.80
N PRO A 102 -8.13 -11.25 15.08
CA PRO A 102 -7.10 -11.85 15.92
C PRO A 102 -5.71 -11.53 15.40
N ARG A 103 -4.79 -11.33 16.33
CA ARG A 103 -3.39 -11.06 16.00
C ARG A 103 -2.73 -12.33 15.46
N ASP A 104 -1.93 -12.18 14.41
CA ASP A 104 -1.11 -13.27 13.89
C ASP A 104 -0.12 -13.80 14.93
N GLU A 105 0.24 -15.07 14.78
CA GLU A 105 1.25 -15.70 15.62
C GLU A 105 2.57 -14.94 15.54
N ARG A 106 3.14 -14.67 16.71
CA ARG A 106 4.35 -13.86 16.87
C ARG A 106 5.47 -14.74 17.41
N PRO A 107 6.22 -15.43 16.54
CA PRO A 107 7.35 -16.26 16.97
C PRO A 107 8.40 -15.44 17.72
N ASP A 108 8.54 -14.15 17.42
CA ASP A 108 9.35 -13.18 18.16
C ASP A 108 8.97 -13.05 19.65
N LYS A 109 7.73 -13.42 20.01
CA LYS A 109 7.21 -13.32 21.37
C LYS A 109 7.13 -14.66 22.12
N LEU A 110 7.48 -15.77 21.47
CA LEU A 110 7.44 -17.11 22.07
C LEU A 110 8.71 -17.46 22.87
N GLY A 111 9.58 -16.47 23.11
CA GLY A 111 10.87 -16.65 23.81
C GLY A 111 12.07 -16.47 22.88
N PRO A 112 13.30 -16.74 23.36
CA PRO A 112 14.50 -16.66 22.53
C PRO A 112 14.44 -17.65 21.36
N PHE A 113 14.96 -17.27 20.19
CA PHE A 113 14.97 -18.14 19.00
C PHE A 113 15.64 -19.51 19.27
N SER A 114 16.68 -19.54 20.10
CA SER A 114 17.35 -20.78 20.53
C SER A 114 16.48 -21.74 21.33
N ALA A 115 15.42 -21.26 21.98
CA ALA A 115 14.46 -22.08 22.71
C ALA A 115 13.35 -22.63 21.80
N GLN A 116 13.27 -22.17 20.56
CA GLN A 116 12.19 -22.50 19.60
C GLN A 116 12.62 -23.56 18.58
N VAL A 117 13.92 -23.64 18.28
CA VAL A 117 14.52 -24.65 17.39
C VAL A 117 15.05 -25.78 18.26
N ARG A 118 14.24 -26.80 18.51
CA ARG A 118 14.66 -28.03 19.21
C ARG A 118 14.17 -29.26 18.48
#